data_AF-A0A358DH74-F1
#
_entry.id   AF-A0A358DH74-F1
#
_cell.length_a   1.000
_cell.length_b   1.000
_cell.length_c   1.000
_cell.angle_alpha   90.00
_cell.angle_beta   90.00
_cell.angle_gamma   90.00
#
_symmetry.space_group_name_H-M   'P 1'
#
loop_
_entity.id
_entity.type
_entity.pdbx_description
1 polymer ?
#
loop_
_entity_poly.entity_id
_entity_poly.type
_entity_poly.pdbx_seq_one_letter_code
_entity_poly.pdbx_strand_id
1 'polypeptide(L)'
;EINTIRGNRQWMESRESVLKSGVLGDIQDLFPIVQPAMSDSASLDNVLEFLVMSGKSLPHALAMLVPESFNDKNPISGDLKAFYEYHSMLMEPWDGPAALLFSDGHFAGGMLDRNGLRPARYAVTHDDQLIIASETGVLEIAPDKIKARGRLRPGKMLMVDTQTGRIFSD
;
A
#
# COMPACT_ATOMS: atom_id res chain seq x y z
N GLU A 1 -7.20 -7.10 -8.34
CA GLU A 1 -7.56 -8.50 -8.13
C GLU A 1 -6.42 -9.16 -7.38
N ILE A 2 -6.67 -9.65 -6.17
CA ILE A 2 -5.67 -10.32 -5.34
C ILE A 2 -5.81 -11.83 -5.57
N ASN A 3 -4.86 -12.42 -6.30
CA ASN A 3 -4.94 -13.82 -6.71
C ASN A 3 -4.53 -14.81 -5.60
N THR A 4 -3.91 -14.32 -4.52
CA THR A 4 -3.57 -15.09 -3.32
C THR A 4 -4.63 -15.04 -2.23
N ILE A 5 -5.76 -14.36 -2.46
CA ILE A 5 -6.72 -13.95 -1.42
C ILE A 5 -7.21 -15.08 -0.51
N ARG A 6 -7.47 -16.27 -1.07
CA ARG A 6 -7.93 -17.42 -0.28
C ARG A 6 -6.91 -17.82 0.78
N GLY A 7 -5.63 -17.84 0.41
CA GLY A 7 -4.54 -18.12 1.33
C GLY A 7 -4.40 -17.01 2.37
N ASN A 8 -4.42 -15.75 1.91
CA ASN A 8 -4.28 -14.60 2.80
C ASN A 8 -5.35 -14.55 3.90
N ARG A 9 -6.60 -14.86 3.56
CA ARG A 9 -7.71 -14.92 4.54
C ARG A 9 -7.49 -15.98 5.62
N GLN A 10 -7.18 -17.21 5.22
CA GLN A 10 -6.94 -18.31 6.16
C GLN A 10 -5.72 -18.05 7.06
N TRP A 11 -4.70 -17.42 6.49
CA TRP A 11 -3.50 -17.02 7.21
C TRP A 11 -3.77 -15.95 8.25
N MET A 12 -4.61 -14.97 7.95
CA MET A 12 -5.06 -13.98 8.94
C MET A 12 -5.92 -14.62 10.03
N GLU A 13 -6.92 -15.43 9.66
CA GLU A 13 -7.78 -16.15 10.59
C GLU A 13 -6.96 -17.03 11.56
N SER A 14 -5.96 -17.75 11.05
CA SER A 14 -5.08 -18.60 11.88
C SER A 14 -4.29 -17.78 12.91
N ARG A 15 -3.93 -16.53 12.58
CA ARG A 15 -3.16 -15.65 13.46
C ARG A 15 -4.01 -15.05 14.58
N GLU A 16 -5.33 -14.92 14.43
CA GLU A 16 -6.22 -14.30 15.43
C GLU A 16 -6.03 -14.90 16.83
N SER A 17 -5.81 -16.22 16.93
CA SER A 17 -5.59 -16.92 18.20
C SER A 17 -4.34 -16.49 18.98
N VAL A 18 -3.34 -15.90 18.32
CA VAL A 18 -2.06 -15.51 18.93
C VAL A 18 -1.79 -14.01 18.86
N LEU A 19 -2.65 -13.24 18.19
CA LEU A 19 -2.50 -11.79 18.08
C LEU A 19 -2.66 -11.12 19.45
N LYS A 20 -1.84 -10.11 19.69
CA LYS A 20 -1.88 -9.24 20.87
C LYS A 20 -1.49 -7.84 20.45
N SER A 21 -2.16 -6.84 21.00
CA SER A 21 -1.83 -5.43 20.74
C SER A 21 -1.83 -4.64 22.04
N GLY A 22 -0.70 -4.01 22.36
CA GLY A 22 -0.63 -3.06 23.47
C GLY A 22 -1.36 -1.74 23.16
N VAL A 23 -1.59 -1.45 21.88
CA VAL A 23 -2.24 -0.21 21.41
C VAL A 23 -3.75 -0.35 21.40
N LEU A 24 -4.26 -1.49 20.91
CA LEU A 24 -5.70 -1.75 20.77
C LEU A 24 -6.32 -2.41 22.01
N GLY A 25 -5.52 -2.87 22.96
CA GLY A 25 -6.01 -3.58 24.14
C GLY A 25 -6.52 -4.99 23.79
N ASP A 26 -7.72 -5.32 24.25
CA ASP A 26 -8.34 -6.60 23.91
C ASP A 26 -8.86 -6.56 22.47
N ILE A 27 -8.28 -7.43 21.63
CA ILE A 27 -8.57 -7.49 20.20
C ILE A 27 -9.65 -8.51 19.85
N GLN A 28 -10.17 -9.27 20.83
CA GLN A 28 -11.20 -10.28 20.57
C GLN A 28 -12.48 -9.66 19.98
N ASP A 29 -12.80 -8.44 20.38
CA ASP A 29 -13.96 -7.68 19.86
C ASP A 29 -13.79 -7.28 18.38
N LEU A 30 -12.56 -7.34 17.85
CA LEU A 30 -12.26 -7.05 16.44
C LEU A 30 -12.35 -8.29 15.54
N PHE A 31 -12.55 -9.48 16.12
CA PHE A 31 -12.59 -10.71 15.35
C PHE A 31 -13.96 -10.93 14.68
N PRO A 32 -13.99 -11.48 13.45
CA PRO A 32 -12.83 -11.77 12.61
C PRO A 32 -12.24 -10.48 12.00
N ILE A 33 -10.91 -10.39 11.96
CA ILE A 33 -10.20 -9.23 11.38
C ILE A 33 -10.59 -9.09 9.92
N VAL A 34 -10.61 -10.21 9.18
CA VAL A 34 -11.10 -10.22 7.81
C VAL A 34 -12.56 -10.65 7.80
N GLN A 35 -13.44 -9.71 7.44
CA GLN A 35 -14.87 -9.99 7.44
C GLN A 35 -15.23 -11.07 6.39
N PRO A 36 -16.09 -12.05 6.74
CA PRO A 36 -16.55 -13.07 5.80
C PRO A 36 -17.29 -12.47 4.60
N ALA A 37 -17.24 -13.17 3.46
CA ALA A 37 -17.96 -12.82 2.23
C ALA A 37 -17.65 -11.44 1.62
N MET A 38 -16.58 -10.77 2.05
CA MET A 38 -16.13 -9.51 1.44
C MET A 38 -15.40 -9.71 0.11
N SER A 39 -15.23 -8.62 -0.65
CA SER A 39 -14.35 -8.60 -1.82
C SER A 39 -12.88 -8.77 -1.41
N ASP A 40 -12.02 -9.05 -2.39
CA ASP A 40 -10.57 -9.12 -2.17
C ASP A 40 -9.98 -7.79 -1.67
N SER A 41 -10.44 -6.69 -2.26
CA SER A 41 -10.01 -5.33 -1.94
C SER A 41 -10.46 -4.93 -0.53
N ALA A 42 -11.68 -5.28 -0.14
CA ALA A 42 -12.16 -5.03 1.22
C ALA A 42 -11.43 -5.90 2.26
N SER A 43 -11.06 -7.12 1.93
CA SER A 43 -10.21 -7.93 2.82
C SER A 43 -8.82 -7.32 3.01
N LEU A 44 -8.21 -6.78 1.95
CA LEU A 44 -6.93 -6.07 2.06
C LEU A 44 -7.08 -4.82 2.94
N ASP A 45 -8.16 -4.07 2.76
CA ASP A 45 -8.48 -2.88 3.55
C ASP A 45 -8.62 -3.20 5.04
N ASN A 46 -9.36 -4.26 5.42
CA ASN A 46 -9.49 -4.68 6.82
C ASN A 46 -8.13 -4.97 7.48
N VAL A 47 -7.24 -5.66 6.77
CA VAL A 47 -5.92 -6.01 7.31
C VAL A 47 -5.01 -4.79 7.36
N LEU A 48 -5.07 -3.92 6.34
CA LEU A 48 -4.33 -2.66 6.32
C LEU A 48 -4.73 -1.78 7.49
N GLU A 49 -6.04 -1.58 7.70
CA GLU A 49 -6.60 -0.81 8.80
C GLU A 49 -6.17 -1.42 10.15
N PHE A 50 -6.30 -2.74 10.33
CA PHE A 50 -5.84 -3.42 11.54
C PHE A 50 -4.36 -3.15 11.83
N LEU A 51 -3.48 -3.25 10.83
CA LEU A 51 -2.05 -2.99 10.99
C LEU A 51 -1.79 -1.53 11.38
N VAL A 52 -2.44 -0.57 10.72
CA VAL A 52 -2.28 0.86 11.01
C VAL A 52 -2.78 1.18 12.42
N MET A 53 -3.98 0.72 12.78
CA MET A 53 -4.57 0.92 14.11
C MET A 53 -3.78 0.21 15.21
N SER A 54 -3.04 -0.86 14.88
CA SER A 54 -2.10 -1.51 15.81
C SER A 54 -0.79 -0.72 16.05
N GLY A 55 -0.61 0.42 15.36
CA GLY A 55 0.53 1.33 15.52
C GLY A 55 1.58 1.27 14.41
N LYS A 56 1.32 0.58 13.29
CA LYS A 56 2.19 0.67 12.10
C LYS A 56 1.88 1.98 11.35
N SER A 57 2.89 2.61 10.75
CA SER A 57 2.62 3.67 9.79
C SER A 57 2.00 3.10 8.51
N LEU A 58 1.20 3.90 7.80
CA LEU A 58 0.60 3.50 6.52
C LEU A 58 1.63 2.94 5.51
N PRO A 59 2.78 3.60 5.23
CA PRO A 59 3.77 3.05 4.31
C PRO A 59 4.40 1.74 4.82
N HIS A 60 4.57 1.58 6.14
CA HIS A 60 5.07 0.32 6.72
C HIS A 60 4.07 -0.81 6.46
N ALA A 61 2.80 -0.61 6.80
CA ALA A 61 1.77 -1.64 6.65
C ALA A 61 1.58 -2.04 5.18
N LEU A 62 1.60 -1.07 4.26
CA LEU A 62 1.56 -1.33 2.82
C LEU A 62 2.79 -2.11 2.34
N ALA A 63 4.00 -1.74 2.78
CA ALA A 63 5.23 -2.45 2.43
C ALA A 63 5.27 -3.89 3.00
N MET A 64 4.55 -4.16 4.09
CA MET A 64 4.35 -5.53 4.60
C MET A 64 3.39 -6.34 3.74
N LEU A 65 2.26 -5.74 3.33
CA LEU A 65 1.22 -6.44 2.56
C LEU A 65 1.60 -6.63 1.09
N VAL A 66 2.19 -5.60 0.47
CA VAL A 66 2.55 -5.55 -0.94
C VAL A 66 4.04 -5.16 -1.08
N PRO A 67 4.97 -6.06 -0.70
CA PRO A 67 6.40 -5.78 -0.75
C PRO A 67 6.91 -5.65 -2.20
N GLU A 68 7.92 -4.79 -2.40
CA GLU A 68 8.62 -4.66 -3.68
C GLU A 68 9.38 -5.96 -4.05
N SER A 69 9.40 -6.29 -5.33
CA SER A 69 10.26 -7.35 -5.87
C SER A 69 11.68 -6.84 -6.09
N PHE A 70 12.67 -7.55 -5.56
CA PHE A 70 14.09 -7.24 -5.73
C PHE A 70 14.86 -8.44 -6.28
N ASN A 71 15.87 -8.17 -7.11
CA ASN A 71 16.81 -9.14 -7.64
C ASN A 71 18.08 -8.42 -8.11
N ASP A 72 19.06 -9.15 -8.66
CA ASP A 72 20.32 -8.56 -9.11
C ASP A 72 20.15 -7.45 -10.18
N LYS A 73 19.04 -7.44 -10.92
CA LYS A 73 18.70 -6.42 -11.92
C LYS A 73 17.86 -5.27 -11.35
N ASN A 74 17.20 -5.46 -10.20
CA ASN A 74 16.47 -4.44 -9.46
C ASN A 74 16.96 -4.44 -7.99
N PRO A 75 18.18 -3.95 -7.73
CA PRO A 75 18.73 -3.95 -6.39
C PRO A 75 18.01 -2.92 -5.52
N ILE A 76 17.79 -3.28 -4.26
CA ILE A 76 17.31 -2.40 -3.20
C ILE A 76 18.41 -2.21 -2.16
N SER A 77 18.26 -1.20 -1.28
CA SER A 77 19.21 -1.01 -0.18
C SER A 77 19.24 -2.22 0.76
N GLY A 78 20.38 -2.44 1.43
CA GLY A 78 20.52 -3.52 2.40
C GLY A 78 19.48 -3.44 3.53
N ASP A 79 19.21 -2.22 4.01
CA ASP A 79 18.21 -1.98 5.07
C ASP A 79 16.80 -2.33 4.61
N LEU A 80 16.42 -1.95 3.38
CA LEU A 80 15.10 -2.27 2.83
C LEU A 80 14.95 -3.78 2.56
N LYS A 81 16.02 -4.43 2.11
CA LYS A 81 16.05 -5.89 1.98
C LYS A 81 15.84 -6.58 3.32
N ALA A 82 16.58 -6.16 4.36
CA ALA A 82 16.43 -6.70 5.71
C ALA A 82 15.01 -6.48 6.27
N PHE A 83 14.42 -5.31 5.99
CA PHE A 83 13.03 -5.02 6.32
C PHE A 83 12.06 -6.02 5.66
N TYR A 84 12.17 -6.27 4.35
CA TYR A 84 11.31 -7.22 3.65
C TYR A 84 11.52 -8.66 4.09
N GLU A 85 12.78 -9.09 4.29
CA GLU A 85 13.10 -10.43 4.77
C GLU A 85 12.50 -10.70 6.15
N TYR A 86 12.62 -9.75 7.09
CA TYR A 86 11.99 -9.86 8.41
C TYR A 86 10.46 -9.97 8.31
N HIS A 87 9.81 -9.07 7.57
CA HIS A 87 8.34 -9.06 7.50
C HIS A 87 7.76 -10.22 6.71
N SER A 88 8.52 -10.82 5.77
CA SER A 88 8.11 -12.03 5.05
C SER A 88 7.86 -13.24 5.96
N MET A 89 8.47 -13.25 7.15
CA MET A 89 8.23 -14.28 8.17
C MET A 89 6.91 -14.06 8.94
N LEU A 90 6.37 -12.84 8.88
CA LEU A 90 5.19 -12.42 9.65
C LEU A 90 3.95 -12.32 8.78
N MET A 91 4.08 -11.81 7.56
CA MET A 91 3.00 -11.54 6.62
C MET A 91 3.38 -12.10 5.26
N GLU A 92 2.57 -13.02 4.76
CA GLU A 92 2.69 -13.44 3.37
C GLU A 92 2.12 -12.36 2.45
N PRO A 93 2.70 -12.18 1.25
CA PRO A 93 2.24 -11.10 0.38
C PRO A 93 0.80 -11.27 -0.09
N TRP A 94 0.12 -10.13 -0.24
CA TRP A 94 -1.19 -10.03 -0.86
C TRP A 94 -1.00 -9.71 -2.34
N ASP A 95 -0.77 -10.76 -3.11
CA ASP A 95 -0.29 -10.64 -4.49
C ASP A 95 -1.41 -10.63 -5.52
N GLY A 96 -1.12 -10.02 -6.66
CA GLY A 96 -2.03 -9.88 -7.79
C GLY A 96 -1.98 -8.50 -8.43
N PRO A 97 -2.57 -8.32 -9.63
CA PRO A 97 -2.59 -7.02 -10.29
C PRO A 97 -3.30 -5.95 -9.45
N ALA A 98 -2.54 -4.97 -8.98
CA ALA A 98 -3.06 -3.92 -8.11
C ALA A 98 -2.40 -2.57 -8.39
N ALA A 99 -3.24 -1.55 -8.54
CA ALA A 99 -2.87 -0.16 -8.35
C ALA A 99 -3.67 0.32 -7.13
N LEU A 100 -2.97 0.57 -6.03
CA LEU A 100 -3.59 0.96 -4.77
C LEU A 100 -3.49 2.48 -4.65
N LEU A 101 -4.62 3.12 -4.36
CA LEU A 101 -4.66 4.48 -3.86
C LEU A 101 -5.06 4.40 -2.38
N PHE A 102 -4.38 5.15 -1.53
CA PHE A 102 -4.53 5.03 -0.09
C PHE A 102 -4.46 6.40 0.57
N SER A 103 -5.06 6.49 1.77
CA SER A 103 -4.85 7.62 2.69
C SER A 103 -5.22 7.23 4.11
N ASP A 104 -4.52 7.79 5.08
CA ASP A 104 -4.87 7.77 6.51
C ASP A 104 -5.25 9.17 7.04
N GLY A 105 -5.47 10.13 6.13
CA GLY A 105 -5.70 11.54 6.42
C GLY A 105 -4.43 12.38 6.58
N HIS A 106 -3.29 11.79 6.98
CA HIS A 106 -1.98 12.46 7.01
C HIS A 106 -1.20 12.20 5.74
N PHE A 107 -1.09 10.95 5.33
CA PHE A 107 -0.53 10.57 4.04
C PHE A 107 -1.65 10.28 3.05
N ALA A 108 -1.42 10.62 1.79
CA ALA A 108 -2.24 10.20 0.65
C ALA A 108 -1.32 9.83 -0.51
N GLY A 109 -1.67 8.82 -1.29
CA GLY A 109 -0.76 8.38 -2.35
C GLY A 109 -1.25 7.19 -3.15
N GLY A 110 -0.32 6.63 -3.90
CA GLY A 110 -0.53 5.38 -4.60
C GLY A 110 0.71 4.53 -4.72
N MET A 111 0.50 3.22 -4.87
CA MET A 111 1.54 2.24 -5.13
C MET A 111 1.05 1.19 -6.13
N LEU A 112 1.99 0.48 -6.74
CA LEU A 112 1.68 -0.67 -7.58
C LEU A 112 2.11 -1.97 -6.92
N ASP A 113 1.47 -3.06 -7.35
CA ASP A 113 1.95 -4.41 -7.08
C ASP A 113 3.40 -4.59 -7.56
N ARG A 114 4.05 -5.64 -7.05
CA ARG A 114 5.47 -5.96 -7.30
C ARG A 114 5.85 -6.04 -8.78
N ASN A 115 4.88 -6.34 -9.67
CA ASN A 115 5.08 -6.50 -11.10
C ASN A 115 4.53 -5.30 -11.91
N GLY A 116 3.81 -4.38 -11.28
CA GLY A 116 3.22 -3.20 -11.91
C GLY A 116 2.21 -3.55 -13.01
N LEU A 117 1.32 -4.49 -12.72
CA LEU A 117 0.39 -5.06 -13.71
C LEU A 117 -0.83 -4.17 -13.98
N ARG A 118 -0.99 -3.09 -13.22
CA ARG A 118 -2.01 -2.06 -13.44
C ARG A 118 -1.36 -0.70 -13.73
N PRO A 119 -1.90 0.09 -14.66
CA PRO A 119 -1.36 1.41 -14.94
C PRO A 119 -1.72 2.38 -13.81
N ALA A 120 -0.77 3.22 -13.44
CA ALA A 120 -1.02 4.41 -12.63
C ALA A 120 -0.08 5.54 -13.09
N ARG A 121 -0.68 6.67 -13.43
CA ARG A 121 -0.06 7.88 -13.95
C ARG A 121 -0.28 8.99 -12.94
N TYR A 122 0.71 9.87 -12.83
CA TYR A 122 0.57 11.03 -11.96
C TYR A 122 0.96 12.32 -12.66
N ALA A 123 0.36 13.42 -12.22
CA ALA A 123 0.75 14.77 -12.53
C ALA A 123 0.90 15.57 -11.22
N VAL A 124 1.93 16.41 -11.18
CA VAL A 124 2.12 17.40 -10.12
C VAL A 124 1.95 18.78 -10.76
N THR A 125 1.15 19.64 -10.16
CA THR A 125 0.94 21.00 -10.64
C THR A 125 1.82 22.01 -9.91
N HIS A 126 1.89 23.24 -10.43
CA HIS A 126 2.61 24.34 -9.78
C HIS A 126 1.90 24.90 -8.54
N ASP A 127 0.60 24.64 -8.38
CA ASP A 127 -0.22 24.92 -7.20
C ASP A 127 -0.32 23.70 -6.25
N ASP A 128 0.72 22.86 -6.27
CA ASP A 128 0.95 21.74 -5.35
C ASP A 128 -0.16 20.69 -5.28
N GLN A 129 -0.87 20.45 -6.39
CA GLN A 129 -1.77 19.30 -6.51
C GLN A 129 -1.01 18.07 -7.00
N LEU A 130 -1.18 16.95 -6.30
CA LEU A 130 -0.79 15.63 -6.77
C LEU A 130 -2.04 14.89 -7.27
N ILE A 131 -2.04 14.56 -8.55
CA ILE A 131 -3.15 13.86 -9.20
C ILE A 131 -2.63 12.51 -9.64
N ILE A 132 -3.27 11.43 -9.17
CA ILE A 132 -2.95 10.05 -9.55
C ILE A 132 -4.20 9.41 -10.16
N ALA A 133 -4.05 8.79 -11.33
CA ALA A 133 -5.13 8.12 -12.03
C ALA A 133 -4.63 6.93 -12.83
N SER A 134 -5.52 6.04 -13.26
CA SER A 134 -5.17 4.91 -14.13
C SER A 134 -4.66 5.36 -15.50
N GLU A 135 -5.10 6.53 -15.96
CA GLU A 135 -4.82 7.07 -17.29
C GLU A 135 -4.45 8.56 -17.23
N THR A 136 -3.77 9.05 -18.27
CA THR A 136 -3.50 10.49 -18.42
C THR A 136 -4.65 11.19 -19.13
N GLY A 137 -4.95 12.43 -18.76
CA GLY A 137 -5.99 13.22 -19.42
C GLY A 137 -7.40 13.02 -18.87
N VAL A 138 -7.53 12.34 -17.72
CA VAL A 138 -8.81 12.21 -16.99
C VAL A 138 -9.34 13.54 -16.44
N LEU A 139 -8.44 14.52 -16.26
CA LEU A 139 -8.76 15.89 -15.87
C LEU A 139 -8.13 16.84 -16.88
N GLU A 140 -8.88 17.86 -17.28
CA GLU A 140 -8.35 18.96 -18.10
C GLU A 140 -7.50 19.88 -17.22
N ILE A 141 -6.19 19.86 -17.46
CA ILE A 141 -5.22 20.71 -16.75
C ILE A 141 -4.44 21.47 -17.81
N ALA A 142 -4.44 22.80 -17.70
CA ALA A 142 -3.71 23.66 -18.61
C ALA A 142 -2.20 23.29 -18.58
N PRO A 143 -1.52 23.13 -19.75
CA PRO A 143 -0.14 22.64 -19.80
C PRO A 143 0.86 23.44 -18.97
N ASP A 144 0.65 24.75 -18.86
CA ASP A 144 1.46 25.69 -18.08
C ASP A 144 1.34 25.50 -16.56
N LYS A 145 0.26 24.86 -16.09
CA LYS A 145 0.10 24.50 -14.67
C LYS A 145 0.86 23.25 -14.27
N ILE A 146 1.39 22.49 -15.22
CA ILE A 146 1.95 21.16 -14.95
C ILE A 146 3.44 21.27 -14.64
N LYS A 147 3.79 21.01 -13.38
CA LYS A 147 5.15 20.99 -12.87
C LYS A 147 5.87 19.69 -13.23
N ALA A 148 5.19 18.55 -13.14
CA ALA A 148 5.74 17.25 -13.49
C ALA A 148 4.66 16.26 -13.94
N ARG A 149 5.07 15.26 -14.73
CA ARG A 149 4.25 14.08 -15.07
C ARG A 149 5.09 12.82 -14.93
N GLY A 150 4.46 11.73 -14.51
CA GLY A 150 5.14 10.45 -14.37
C GLY A 150 4.19 9.26 -14.35
N ARG A 151 4.76 8.11 -14.01
CA ARG A 151 4.02 6.87 -13.76
C ARG A 151 4.59 6.19 -12.53
N LEU A 152 3.74 5.50 -11.79
CA LEU A 152 4.22 4.57 -10.78
C LEU A 152 4.95 3.41 -11.46
N ARG A 153 5.98 2.91 -10.77
CA ARG A 153 6.79 1.78 -11.22
C ARG A 153 6.43 0.54 -10.40
N PRO A 154 6.68 -0.68 -10.92
CA PRO A 154 6.43 -1.91 -10.18
C PRO A 154 6.99 -1.87 -8.75
N GLY A 155 6.14 -2.16 -7.77
CA GLY A 155 6.49 -2.18 -6.34
C GLY A 155 6.87 -0.83 -5.71
N LYS A 156 6.77 0.29 -6.44
CA LYS A 156 7.15 1.62 -5.94
C LYS A 156 5.95 2.39 -5.40
N MET A 157 6.22 3.22 -4.39
CA MET A 157 5.23 4.09 -3.75
C MET A 157 5.48 5.57 -4.09
N LEU A 158 4.38 6.32 -4.27
CA LEU A 158 4.36 7.78 -4.31
C LEU A 158 3.34 8.25 -3.29
N MET A 159 3.74 9.10 -2.36
CA MET A 159 2.85 9.65 -1.35
C MET A 159 3.14 11.11 -1.06
N VAL A 160 2.12 11.83 -0.63
CA VAL A 160 2.22 13.20 -0.13
C VAL A 160 1.89 13.20 1.37
N ASP A 161 2.67 13.95 2.13
CA ASP A 161 2.30 14.37 3.47
C ASP A 161 1.40 15.60 3.35
N THR A 162 0.14 15.46 3.71
CA THR A 162 -0.90 16.50 3.58
C THR A 162 -0.69 17.66 4.54
N GLN A 163 0.10 17.48 5.60
CA GLN A 163 0.40 18.53 6.57
C GLN A 163 1.55 19.42 6.12
N THR A 164 2.57 18.82 5.48
CA THR A 164 3.77 19.56 5.04
C THR A 164 3.79 19.87 3.54
N GLY A 165 2.89 19.26 2.76
CA GLY A 165 2.87 19.34 1.29
C GLY A 165 4.04 18.59 0.63
N ARG A 166 4.83 17.83 1.39
CA ARG A 166 6.01 17.15 0.87
C ARG A 166 5.63 15.87 0.14
N ILE A 167 6.13 15.73 -1.09
CA ILE A 167 5.99 14.50 -1.88
C ILE A 167 7.20 13.59 -1.63
N PHE A 168 6.93 12.31 -1.38
CA PHE A 168 7.87 11.22 -1.26
C PHE A 168 7.71 10.26 -2.43
N SER A 169 8.80 9.83 -3.02
CA SER A 169 8.84 8.89 -4.14
C SER A 169 10.04 7.95 -4.02
N ASP A 170 9.84 6.66 -4.30
CA ASP A 170 10.92 5.68 -4.46
C ASP A 170 11.63 5.72 -5.83
#